data_AF-A0A0F7S3B1-F1
#
_entry.id   AF-A0A0F7S3B1-F1
#
_cell.length_a   1.000
_cell.length_b   1.000
_cell.length_c   1.000
_cell.angle_alpha   90.00
_cell.angle_beta   90.00
_cell.angle_gamma   90.00
#
_symmetry.space_group_name_H-M   'P 1'
#
loop_
_entity.id
_entity.type
_entity.pdbx_description
1 polymer ?
#
loop_
_entity_poly.entity_id
_entity_poly.type
_entity_poly.pdbx_seq_one_letter_code
_entity_poly.pdbx_strand_id
1 'polypeptide(L)'
;MQSTQSEDLHVQIVHTGPTKCIHAPKSAQVDRLFTGGDDYLVRILPTLPLPGVEPHLIEDATEPITSLDADGRFLVTASEDGSVRLYRHHPLDSEGNPTSPTALQSLLRRESLPLRCVALERSVSNGKAPRVAICSDELIVKIIDVEDPRRIQLLDGHNRGLRSASWSPVAPLLVTCSTDGVARVTDLSDVEPKFVKSIEGILPITRAESDEAASACWHPSGTYFVMPSKAHELVIISAANDSSAWSRTGTFFASASGPVPTPSGSITALAFSPNGRYLASATNNGQVTVWETESRQAIRHKRADALVNAISWHPTKDALAWTDNEGSLSRWSDVVGSARPSPVEEITFDVSKAARGSHVAFSQVRRC
;
A
#
# COMPACT_ATOMS: atom_id res chain seq x y z
N MET A 1 4.81 25.76 26.94
CA MET A 1 3.94 25.70 25.75
C MET A 1 3.44 24.27 25.65
N GLN A 2 2.22 24.00 26.14
CA GLN A 2 1.60 22.67 26.03
C GLN A 2 1.15 22.50 24.58
N SER A 3 1.67 21.47 23.89
CA SER A 3 1.17 21.12 22.57
C SER A 3 -0.24 20.56 22.74
N THR A 4 -1.19 21.18 22.05
CA THR A 4 -2.51 20.61 21.83
C THR A 4 -2.34 19.42 20.91
N GLN A 5 -1.98 18.24 21.45
CA GLN A 5 -2.32 16.99 20.77
C GLN A 5 -3.84 16.98 20.71
N SER A 6 -4.37 17.08 19.50
CA SER A 6 -5.80 16.87 19.29
C SER A 6 -6.12 15.46 19.76
N GLU A 7 -7.19 15.28 20.55
CA GLU A 7 -7.54 14.00 21.18
C GLU A 7 -7.67 12.82 20.19
N ASP A 8 -7.78 13.12 18.90
CA ASP A 8 -7.92 12.18 17.79
C ASP A 8 -6.58 11.65 17.22
N LEU A 9 -5.42 12.19 17.60
CA LEU A 9 -4.12 11.80 17.06
C LEU A 9 -3.18 11.30 18.15
N HIS A 10 -2.78 10.04 18.06
CA HIS A 10 -1.81 9.41 18.95
C HIS A 10 -0.51 9.12 18.22
N VAL A 11 0.61 9.53 18.80
CA VAL A 11 1.96 9.34 18.24
C VAL A 11 2.80 8.51 19.21
N GLN A 12 3.47 7.49 18.68
CA GLN A 12 4.36 6.60 19.42
C GLN A 12 5.63 6.36 18.60
N ILE A 13 6.80 6.45 19.24
CA ILE A 13 8.07 6.05 18.61
C ILE A 13 8.12 4.52 18.62
N VAL A 14 8.30 3.93 17.44
CA VAL A 14 8.33 2.48 17.24
C VAL A 14 9.64 1.98 16.66
N HIS A 15 10.43 2.81 15.98
CA HIS A 15 11.76 2.47 15.48
C HIS A 15 12.71 3.67 15.67
N THR A 16 13.99 3.54 15.28
CA THR A 16 15.00 4.60 15.39
C THR A 16 15.24 5.38 14.10
N GLY A 17 14.47 5.13 13.03
CA GLY A 17 14.69 5.71 11.71
C GLY A 17 13.55 5.39 10.73
N PRO A 18 13.82 5.41 9.40
CA PRO A 18 12.85 5.08 8.36
C PRO A 18 11.98 3.88 8.71
N THR A 19 10.66 4.07 8.66
CA THR A 19 9.70 3.04 9.06
C THR A 19 8.57 2.91 8.04
N LYS A 20 8.21 1.68 7.71
CA LYS A 20 7.00 1.31 6.97
C LYS A 20 5.95 0.72 7.89
N CYS A 21 4.67 0.85 7.52
CA CYS A 21 3.57 0.24 8.24
C CYS A 21 2.50 -0.34 7.31
N ILE A 22 1.82 -1.39 7.78
CA ILE A 22 0.62 -1.92 7.13
C ILE A 22 -0.30 -2.62 8.14
N HIS A 23 -1.61 -2.39 8.03
CA HIS A 23 -2.60 -3.16 8.77
C HIS A 23 -2.79 -4.55 8.17
N ALA A 24 -3.00 -5.55 9.03
CA ALA A 24 -3.60 -6.81 8.58
C ALA A 24 -5.02 -6.51 8.06
N PRO A 25 -5.43 -7.06 6.90
CA PRO A 25 -6.78 -6.83 6.38
C PRO A 25 -7.83 -7.50 7.26
N LYS A 26 -9.10 -7.06 7.13
CA LYS A 26 -10.25 -7.65 7.84
C LYS A 26 -10.35 -9.18 7.65
N SER A 27 -9.97 -9.68 6.47
CA SER A 27 -9.97 -11.11 6.13
C SER A 27 -8.95 -11.93 6.93
N ALA A 28 -7.93 -11.29 7.51
CA ALA A 28 -6.96 -11.97 8.37
C ALA A 28 -7.53 -12.36 9.74
N GLN A 29 -8.68 -11.77 10.13
CA GLN A 29 -9.35 -12.02 11.40
C GLN A 29 -8.42 -11.83 12.62
N VAL A 30 -7.45 -10.92 12.51
CA VAL A 30 -6.52 -10.54 13.56
C VAL A 30 -6.49 -9.03 13.70
N ASP A 31 -6.31 -8.53 14.93
CA ASP A 31 -6.13 -7.10 15.20
C ASP A 31 -4.64 -6.75 15.22
N ARG A 32 -4.06 -6.50 14.05
CA ARG A 32 -2.62 -6.28 13.91
C ARG A 32 -2.29 -5.11 12.98
N LEU A 33 -1.41 -4.24 13.45
CA LEU A 33 -0.68 -3.26 12.68
C LEU A 33 0.80 -3.66 12.72
N PHE A 34 1.38 -3.89 11.55
CA PHE A 34 2.80 -4.21 11.42
C PHE A 34 3.59 -2.93 11.16
N THR A 35 4.72 -2.77 11.83
CA THR A 35 5.73 -1.77 11.47
C THR A 35 7.07 -2.44 11.28
N GLY A 36 7.87 -1.95 10.34
CA GLY A 36 9.20 -2.46 10.07
C GLY A 36 10.10 -1.28 9.74
N GLY A 37 11.33 -1.29 10.23
CA GLY A 37 12.19 -0.12 10.08
C GLY A 37 13.69 -0.42 10.11
N ASP A 38 14.44 0.66 10.22
CA ASP A 38 15.91 0.70 10.16
C ASP A 38 16.64 -0.01 11.32
N ASP A 39 15.93 -0.37 12.38
CA ASP A 39 16.46 -1.19 13.47
C ASP A 39 16.33 -2.70 13.22
N TYR A 40 15.96 -3.09 11.99
CA TYR A 40 15.88 -4.46 11.47
C TYR A 40 14.70 -5.27 12.02
N LEU A 41 13.92 -4.67 12.91
CA LEU A 41 12.80 -5.33 13.56
C LEU A 41 11.53 -5.17 12.76
N VAL A 42 10.65 -6.17 12.86
CA VAL A 42 9.23 -5.99 12.59
C VAL A 42 8.48 -6.06 13.92
N ARG A 43 7.64 -5.05 14.18
CA ARG A 43 6.80 -4.95 15.37
C ARG A 43 5.35 -5.23 15.00
N ILE A 44 4.68 -6.04 15.83
CA ILE A 44 3.25 -6.31 15.75
C ILE A 44 2.57 -5.54 16.88
N LEU A 45 1.78 -4.55 16.51
CA LEU A 45 1.07 -3.66 17.43
C LEU A 45 -0.44 -3.88 17.29
N PRO A 46 -1.24 -3.59 18.33
CA PRO A 46 -2.67 -3.39 18.20
C PRO A 46 -2.96 -2.25 17.21
N THR A 47 -4.06 -2.38 16.47
CA THR A 47 -4.42 -1.41 15.42
C THR A 47 -4.77 -0.03 16.00
N LEU A 48 -5.40 -0.01 17.17
CA LEU A 48 -5.65 1.19 17.94
C LEU A 48 -4.63 1.36 19.08
N PRO A 49 -4.35 2.60 19.51
CA PRO A 49 -3.51 2.85 20.68
C PRO A 49 -4.07 2.17 21.93
N LEU A 50 -3.29 1.25 22.51
CA LEU A 50 -3.56 0.63 23.80
C LEU A 50 -2.38 0.91 24.74
N PRO A 51 -2.55 1.76 25.77
CA PRO A 51 -1.48 2.07 26.72
C PRO A 51 -0.95 0.82 27.42
N GLY A 52 0.37 0.71 27.55
CA GLY A 52 1.02 -0.36 28.30
C GLY A 52 1.12 -1.72 27.60
N VAL A 53 0.64 -1.84 26.34
CA VAL A 53 0.84 -3.04 25.54
C VAL A 53 2.18 -2.95 24.80
N GLU A 54 3.11 -3.85 25.13
CA GLU A 54 4.37 -3.98 24.41
C GLU A 54 4.14 -4.67 23.05
N PRO A 55 4.82 -4.22 21.97
CA PRO A 55 4.72 -4.86 20.67
C PRO A 55 5.38 -6.24 20.69
N HIS A 56 4.81 -7.19 19.96
CA HIS A 56 5.53 -8.43 19.66
C HIS A 56 6.61 -8.14 18.60
N LEU A 57 7.79 -8.71 18.78
CA LEU A 57 8.93 -8.50 17.91
C LEU A 57 9.15 -9.71 17.00
N ILE A 58 9.55 -9.44 15.77
CA ILE A 58 10.09 -10.40 14.80
C ILE A 58 11.52 -9.92 14.48
N GLU A 59 12.49 -10.79 14.75
CA GLU A 59 13.93 -10.47 14.76
C GLU A 59 14.71 -11.24 13.66
N ASP A 60 14.01 -11.71 12.62
CA ASP A 60 14.58 -12.58 11.59
C ASP A 60 15.47 -11.85 10.57
N ALA A 61 15.34 -10.52 10.45
CA ALA A 61 16.13 -9.71 9.51
C ALA A 61 17.44 -9.25 10.12
N THR A 62 18.48 -9.15 9.28
CA THR A 62 19.82 -8.73 9.72
C THR A 62 20.21 -7.32 9.26
N GLU A 63 19.33 -6.66 8.49
CA GLU A 63 19.48 -5.32 7.91
C GLU A 63 18.08 -4.66 7.82
N PRO A 64 17.98 -3.35 7.51
CA PRO A 64 16.71 -2.61 7.53
C PRO A 64 15.56 -3.27 6.77
N ILE A 65 14.34 -3.15 7.32
CA ILE A 65 13.12 -3.58 6.65
C ILE A 65 12.68 -2.49 5.67
N THR A 66 12.76 -2.79 4.37
CA THR A 66 12.47 -1.80 3.32
C THR A 66 11.00 -1.81 2.88
N SER A 67 10.31 -2.93 3.03
CA SER A 67 8.91 -3.07 2.61
C SER A 67 8.19 -4.19 3.36
N LEU A 68 6.90 -3.97 3.59
CA LEU A 68 5.98 -4.89 4.23
C LEU A 68 4.71 -4.97 3.39
N ASP A 69 4.15 -6.16 3.23
CA ASP A 69 2.81 -6.34 2.72
C ASP A 69 2.08 -7.50 3.41
N ALA A 70 0.77 -7.41 3.60
CA ALA A 70 -0.02 -8.41 4.31
C ALA A 70 -1.35 -8.71 3.63
N ASP A 71 -1.77 -9.97 3.64
CA ASP A 71 -3.08 -10.44 3.19
C ASP A 71 -3.84 -11.17 4.33
N GLY A 72 -4.90 -11.91 4.00
CA GLY A 72 -5.67 -12.65 4.99
C GLY A 72 -4.93 -13.83 5.66
N ARG A 73 -3.79 -14.27 5.10
CA ARG A 73 -3.06 -15.46 5.55
C ARG A 73 -1.62 -15.16 5.93
N PHE A 74 -1.01 -14.17 5.28
CA PHE A 74 0.42 -13.96 5.29
C PHE A 74 0.79 -12.50 5.51
N LEU A 75 1.92 -12.31 6.17
CA LEU A 75 2.74 -11.12 6.10
C LEU A 75 3.98 -11.46 5.27
N VAL A 76 4.39 -10.57 4.37
CA VAL A 76 5.65 -10.66 3.62
C VAL A 76 6.48 -9.43 3.91
N THR A 77 7.78 -9.65 4.08
CA THR A 77 8.74 -8.58 4.37
C THR A 77 9.91 -8.65 3.40
N ALA A 78 10.44 -7.50 3.02
CA ALA A 78 11.70 -7.34 2.32
C ALA A 78 12.67 -6.54 3.18
N SER A 79 13.96 -6.87 3.07
CA SER A 79 15.04 -6.23 3.81
C SER A 79 16.23 -5.94 2.89
N GLU A 80 17.08 -5.00 3.31
CA GLU A 80 18.35 -4.71 2.64
C GLU A 80 19.34 -5.88 2.69
N ASP A 81 19.12 -6.86 3.56
CA ASP A 81 19.88 -8.13 3.58
C ASP A 81 19.61 -9.02 2.34
N GLY A 82 18.80 -8.53 1.41
CA GLY A 82 18.42 -9.20 0.17
C GLY A 82 17.34 -10.25 0.35
N SER A 83 16.82 -10.47 1.56
CA SER A 83 15.89 -11.57 1.84
C SER A 83 14.43 -11.13 1.81
N VAL A 84 13.60 -11.93 1.13
CA VAL A 84 12.13 -11.86 1.20
C VAL A 84 11.62 -12.97 2.11
N ARG A 85 10.98 -12.59 3.21
CA ARG A 85 10.49 -13.52 4.25
C ARG A 85 8.96 -13.58 4.23
N LEU A 86 8.42 -14.78 4.40
CA LEU A 86 6.99 -15.05 4.49
C LEU A 86 6.66 -15.50 5.91
N TYR A 87 5.68 -14.84 6.51
CA TYR A 87 5.15 -15.14 7.82
C TYR A 87 3.68 -15.51 7.72
N ARG A 88 3.19 -16.39 8.58
CA ARG A 88 1.80 -16.82 8.60
C ARG A 88 1.06 -16.22 9.78
N HIS A 89 -0.15 -15.72 9.53
CA HIS A 89 -1.05 -15.30 10.60
C HIS A 89 -1.62 -16.52 11.34
N HIS A 90 -1.59 -16.48 12.66
CA HIS A 90 -2.27 -17.42 13.53
C HIS A 90 -3.38 -16.65 14.27
N PRO A 91 -4.65 -16.77 13.80
CA PRO A 91 -5.76 -16.02 14.39
C PRO A 91 -6.24 -16.63 15.71
N LEU A 92 -6.32 -17.95 15.82
CA LEU A 92 -6.78 -18.73 16.98
C LEU A 92 -6.11 -20.12 16.96
N ASP A 93 -5.80 -20.74 18.11
CA ASP A 93 -5.59 -22.21 18.14
C ASP A 93 -6.92 -22.93 17.86
N SER A 94 -6.81 -24.26 17.72
CA SER A 94 -7.93 -25.20 17.69
C SER A 94 -8.89 -25.11 18.90
N GLU A 95 -8.49 -24.43 19.99
CA GLU A 95 -9.29 -24.26 21.21
C GLU A 95 -9.93 -22.86 21.30
N GLY A 96 -9.68 -21.97 20.33
CA GLY A 96 -10.20 -20.61 20.30
C GLY A 96 -9.42 -19.62 21.16
N ASN A 97 -8.25 -19.99 21.69
CA ASN A 97 -7.34 -19.06 22.35
C ASN A 97 -6.49 -18.32 21.30
N PRO A 98 -6.07 -17.07 21.59
CA PRO A 98 -5.09 -16.37 20.76
C PRO A 98 -3.79 -17.18 20.73
N THR A 99 -3.44 -17.71 19.56
CA THR A 99 -2.16 -18.41 19.35
C THR A 99 -1.02 -17.45 19.08
N SER A 100 0.19 -18.02 19.13
CA SER A 100 1.47 -17.41 18.78
C SER A 100 1.37 -16.30 17.74
N PRO A 101 2.20 -15.25 17.85
CA PRO A 101 2.20 -14.15 16.90
C PRO A 101 2.44 -14.64 15.46
N THR A 102 2.09 -13.80 14.48
CA THR A 102 2.49 -13.97 13.08
C THR A 102 3.95 -14.41 13.02
N ALA A 103 4.20 -15.63 12.55
CA ALA A 103 5.49 -16.31 12.71
C ALA A 103 6.08 -16.69 11.36
N LEU A 104 7.42 -16.79 11.31
CA LEU A 104 8.14 -17.10 10.08
C LEU A 104 7.72 -18.48 9.57
N GLN A 105 7.23 -18.51 8.33
CA GLN A 105 6.89 -19.75 7.64
C GLN A 105 8.04 -20.19 6.73
N SER A 106 8.58 -19.26 5.93
CA SER A 106 9.65 -19.58 4.99
C SER A 106 10.40 -18.34 4.51
N LEU A 107 11.60 -18.57 4.00
CA LEU A 107 12.36 -17.60 3.22
C LEU A 107 12.03 -17.83 1.74
N LEU A 108 11.41 -16.86 1.08
CA LEU A 108 10.98 -16.98 -0.33
C LEU A 108 12.14 -16.76 -1.30
N ARG A 109 13.02 -15.79 -1.02
CA ARG A 109 14.08 -15.40 -1.93
C ARG A 109 15.24 -14.72 -1.20
N ARG A 110 16.44 -14.84 -1.78
CA ARG A 110 17.60 -13.99 -1.50
C ARG A 110 18.08 -13.34 -2.79
N GLU A 111 18.26 -12.04 -2.75
CA GLU A 111 18.76 -11.18 -3.82
C GLU A 111 20.12 -10.61 -3.46
N SER A 112 20.94 -10.31 -4.48
CA SER A 112 22.25 -9.69 -4.29
C SER A 112 22.20 -8.16 -4.24
N LEU A 113 21.09 -7.57 -4.69
CA LEU A 113 20.86 -6.12 -4.65
C LEU A 113 19.77 -5.77 -3.63
N PRO A 114 19.80 -4.56 -3.04
CA PRO A 114 18.80 -4.12 -2.08
C PRO A 114 17.38 -4.27 -2.60
N LEU A 115 16.53 -4.88 -1.77
CA LEU A 115 15.10 -5.01 -2.04
C LEU A 115 14.41 -3.69 -1.73
N ARG A 116 13.53 -3.24 -2.62
CA ARG A 116 12.81 -1.95 -2.49
C ARG A 116 11.34 -2.12 -2.19
N CYS A 117 10.69 -3.16 -2.73
CA CYS A 117 9.28 -3.39 -2.52
C CYS A 117 8.92 -4.88 -2.66
N VAL A 118 8.00 -5.32 -1.81
CA VAL A 118 7.26 -6.58 -1.95
C VAL A 118 5.76 -6.27 -2.05
N ALA A 119 5.04 -7.00 -2.88
CA ALA A 119 3.59 -6.87 -3.01
C ALA A 119 2.93 -8.24 -3.19
N LEU A 120 1.98 -8.56 -2.32
CA LEU A 120 1.16 -9.77 -2.35
C LEU A 120 0.02 -9.64 -3.36
N GLU A 121 -0.16 -10.68 -4.18
CA GLU A 121 -1.28 -10.80 -5.10
C GLU A 121 -2.60 -10.85 -4.33
N ARG A 122 -3.55 -10.02 -4.75
CA ARG A 122 -4.86 -9.88 -4.08
C ARG A 122 -5.94 -10.74 -4.72
N SER A 123 -5.94 -10.78 -6.05
CA SER A 123 -6.89 -11.54 -6.86
C SER A 123 -6.41 -12.98 -7.07
N VAL A 124 -6.45 -13.78 -6.01
CA VAL A 124 -6.03 -15.18 -6.08
C VAL A 124 -7.20 -16.05 -6.54
N SER A 125 -7.04 -16.77 -7.65
CA SER A 125 -8.05 -17.74 -8.09
C SER A 125 -8.22 -18.87 -7.05
N ASN A 126 -9.46 -19.34 -6.85
CA ASN A 126 -9.76 -20.41 -5.90
C ASN A 126 -8.78 -21.60 -6.02
N GLY A 127 -8.19 -21.98 -4.89
CA GLY A 127 -7.26 -23.11 -4.79
C GLY A 127 -5.81 -22.82 -5.19
N LYS A 128 -5.46 -21.59 -5.58
CA LYS A 128 -4.05 -21.17 -5.76
C LYS A 128 -3.52 -20.44 -4.53
N ALA A 129 -2.20 -20.44 -4.39
CA ALA A 129 -1.49 -19.58 -3.47
C ALA A 129 -1.31 -18.18 -4.08
N PRO A 130 -1.26 -17.10 -3.28
CA PRO A 130 -0.88 -15.79 -3.79
C PRO A 130 0.55 -15.83 -4.32
N ARG A 131 0.84 -14.96 -5.27
CA ARG A 131 2.21 -14.66 -5.68
C ARG A 131 2.70 -13.39 -4.97
N VAL A 132 4.01 -13.28 -4.82
CA VAL A 132 4.70 -12.07 -4.34
C VAL A 132 5.45 -11.46 -5.51
N ALA A 133 5.16 -10.20 -5.83
CA ALA A 133 5.99 -9.38 -6.70
C ALA A 133 7.12 -8.78 -5.88
N ILE A 134 8.35 -8.90 -6.37
CA ILE A 134 9.57 -8.43 -5.73
C ILE A 134 10.24 -7.41 -6.66
N CYS A 135 10.46 -6.22 -6.12
CA CYS A 135 11.19 -5.13 -6.77
C CYS A 135 12.49 -4.86 -5.99
N SER A 136 13.59 -4.74 -6.72
CA SER A 136 14.92 -4.38 -6.21
C SER A 136 15.55 -3.34 -7.13
N ASP A 137 16.82 -3.00 -6.88
CA ASP A 137 17.59 -2.16 -7.81
C ASP A 137 17.92 -2.88 -9.15
N GLU A 138 17.46 -4.12 -9.35
CA GLU A 138 17.48 -4.79 -10.65
C GLU A 138 16.42 -4.25 -11.63
N LEU A 139 16.58 -4.60 -12.91
CA LEU A 139 15.66 -4.24 -13.99
C LEU A 139 14.49 -5.22 -14.14
N ILE A 140 14.55 -6.37 -13.47
CA ILE A 140 13.60 -7.48 -13.63
C ILE A 140 12.75 -7.56 -12.38
N VAL A 141 11.43 -7.58 -12.56
CA VAL A 141 10.50 -7.89 -11.46
C VAL A 141 10.43 -9.41 -11.33
N LYS A 142 10.56 -9.92 -10.11
CA LYS A 142 10.41 -11.36 -9.83
C LYS A 142 9.05 -11.62 -9.22
N ILE A 143 8.30 -12.57 -9.77
CA ILE A 143 7.02 -13.02 -9.25
C ILE A 143 7.20 -14.44 -8.70
N ILE A 144 6.99 -14.63 -7.40
CA ILE A 144 7.26 -15.89 -6.71
C ILE A 144 5.98 -16.42 -6.06
N ASP A 145 5.67 -17.70 -6.28
CA ASP A 145 4.57 -18.39 -5.59
C ASP A 145 4.92 -18.63 -4.10
N VAL A 146 4.02 -18.28 -3.17
CA VAL A 146 4.31 -18.39 -1.73
C VAL A 146 4.34 -19.84 -1.23
N GLU A 147 3.67 -20.78 -1.89
CA GLU A 147 3.65 -22.20 -1.52
C GLU A 147 4.77 -22.99 -2.21
N ASP A 148 5.16 -22.60 -3.44
CA ASP A 148 6.30 -23.19 -4.16
C ASP A 148 7.29 -22.11 -4.63
N PRO A 149 8.27 -21.70 -3.79
CA PRO A 149 9.23 -20.64 -4.11
C PRO A 149 10.14 -20.93 -5.31
N ARG A 150 10.11 -22.16 -5.85
CA ARG A 150 10.82 -22.54 -7.09
C ARG A 150 10.09 -22.04 -8.34
N ARG A 151 8.80 -21.71 -8.23
CA ARG A 151 8.01 -21.14 -9.33
C ARG A 151 8.22 -19.64 -9.37
N ILE A 152 9.12 -19.24 -10.26
CA ILE A 152 9.51 -17.85 -10.44
C ILE A 152 9.14 -17.45 -11.87
N GLN A 153 8.34 -16.41 -12.02
CA GLN A 153 8.15 -15.72 -13.30
C GLN A 153 8.99 -14.43 -13.28
N LEU A 154 9.65 -14.13 -14.39
CA LEU A 154 10.49 -12.95 -14.55
C LEU A 154 9.79 -11.97 -15.49
N LEU A 155 9.64 -10.72 -15.06
CA LEU A 155 9.08 -9.66 -15.89
C LEU A 155 10.19 -8.71 -16.29
N ASP A 156 10.54 -8.71 -17.56
CA ASP A 156 11.55 -7.85 -18.16
C ASP A 156 10.93 -6.61 -18.82
N GLY A 157 11.80 -5.72 -19.31
CA GLY A 157 11.42 -4.54 -20.09
C GLY A 157 11.54 -3.19 -19.37
N HIS A 158 11.82 -3.16 -18.05
CA HIS A 158 12.24 -1.92 -17.38
C HIS A 158 13.69 -1.59 -17.70
N ASN A 159 14.00 -0.30 -17.79
CA ASN A 159 15.34 0.20 -18.16
C ASN A 159 16.14 0.73 -16.96
N ARG A 160 15.51 0.81 -15.79
CA ARG A 160 16.12 1.24 -14.52
C ARG A 160 15.58 0.40 -13.36
N GLY A 161 16.25 0.55 -12.21
CA GLY A 161 15.89 -0.13 -10.97
C GLY A 161 14.42 0.10 -10.59
N LEU A 162 13.82 -0.91 -9.97
CA LEU A 162 12.43 -0.91 -9.59
C LEU A 162 12.24 -0.26 -8.21
N ARG A 163 11.04 0.28 -7.97
CA ARG A 163 10.71 0.97 -6.73
C ARG A 163 9.45 0.49 -6.07
N SER A 164 8.42 0.19 -6.83
CA SER A 164 7.14 -0.22 -6.28
C SER A 164 6.42 -1.18 -7.22
N ALA A 165 5.70 -2.11 -6.61
CA ALA A 165 4.77 -3.01 -7.25
C ALA A 165 3.41 -2.89 -6.56
N SER A 166 2.32 -2.95 -7.33
CA SER A 166 0.96 -2.83 -6.82
C SER A 166 0.02 -3.72 -7.62
N TRP A 167 -0.52 -4.74 -6.97
CA TRP A 167 -1.46 -5.68 -7.57
C TRP A 167 -2.87 -5.11 -7.62
N SER A 168 -3.58 -5.37 -8.72
CA SER A 168 -5.00 -5.11 -8.76
C SER A 168 -5.74 -5.99 -7.74
N PRO A 169 -6.71 -5.42 -7.00
CA PRO A 169 -7.46 -6.15 -5.97
C PRO A 169 -8.36 -7.25 -6.55
N VAL A 170 -8.70 -7.18 -7.84
CA VAL A 170 -9.80 -7.96 -8.45
C VAL A 170 -9.39 -8.71 -9.72
N ALA A 171 -8.19 -8.45 -10.24
CA ALA A 171 -7.66 -9.09 -11.44
C ALA A 171 -6.16 -9.38 -11.25
N PRO A 172 -5.58 -10.34 -11.98
CA PRO A 172 -4.14 -10.63 -11.96
C PRO A 172 -3.35 -9.59 -12.77
N LEU A 173 -3.64 -8.30 -12.57
CA LEU A 173 -2.92 -7.18 -13.15
C LEU A 173 -1.93 -6.62 -12.13
N LEU A 174 -0.73 -6.30 -12.60
CA LEU A 174 0.32 -5.72 -11.80
C LEU A 174 0.76 -4.38 -12.39
N VAL A 175 0.85 -3.35 -11.55
CA VAL A 175 1.52 -2.08 -11.88
C VAL A 175 2.88 -2.08 -11.20
N THR A 176 3.93 -1.85 -11.98
CA THR A 176 5.31 -1.71 -11.48
C THR A 176 5.86 -0.35 -11.85
N CYS A 177 6.61 0.28 -10.95
CA CYS A 177 7.18 1.62 -11.13
C CYS A 177 8.71 1.57 -10.99
N SER A 178 9.42 2.20 -11.92
CA SER A 178 10.89 2.29 -11.95
C SER A 178 11.39 3.72 -11.69
N THR A 179 12.68 3.86 -11.39
CA THR A 179 13.28 5.17 -11.07
C THR A 179 13.34 6.15 -12.23
N ASP A 180 13.20 5.68 -13.48
CA ASP A 180 13.07 6.54 -14.67
C ASP A 180 11.67 7.17 -14.83
N GLY A 181 10.77 6.98 -13.87
CA GLY A 181 9.41 7.52 -13.90
C GLY A 181 8.50 6.80 -14.89
N VAL A 182 8.86 5.57 -15.27
CA VAL A 182 8.02 4.69 -16.08
C VAL A 182 7.23 3.76 -15.18
N ALA A 183 5.93 3.63 -15.44
CA ALA A 183 5.10 2.58 -14.86
C ALA A 183 4.64 1.60 -15.93
N ARG A 184 4.71 0.31 -15.63
CA ARG A 184 4.26 -0.76 -16.53
C ARG A 184 3.07 -1.49 -15.94
N VAL A 185 2.03 -1.65 -16.75
CA VAL A 185 0.90 -2.52 -16.49
C VAL A 185 1.15 -3.86 -17.19
N THR A 186 1.14 -4.94 -16.42
CA THR A 186 1.35 -6.31 -16.90
C THR A 186 0.20 -7.20 -16.47
N ASP A 187 -0.30 -8.02 -17.39
CA ASP A 187 -1.30 -9.04 -17.13
C ASP A 187 -0.62 -10.39 -16.88
N LEU A 188 -0.94 -10.98 -15.72
CA LEU A 188 -0.38 -12.21 -15.20
C LEU A 188 -1.46 -13.29 -15.01
N SER A 189 -2.54 -13.21 -15.79
CA SER A 189 -3.61 -14.21 -15.87
C SER A 189 -3.16 -15.54 -16.49
N ASP A 190 -2.20 -15.47 -17.41
CA ASP A 190 -1.65 -16.60 -18.13
C ASP A 190 -0.29 -17.04 -17.54
N VAL A 191 0.23 -18.17 -18.01
CA VAL A 191 1.58 -18.64 -17.66
C VAL A 191 2.64 -17.67 -18.18
N GLU A 192 2.45 -17.17 -19.40
CA GLU A 192 3.30 -16.15 -20.00
C GLU A 192 2.79 -14.75 -19.65
N PRO A 193 3.62 -13.93 -18.97
CA PRO A 193 3.27 -12.54 -18.68
C PRO A 193 3.00 -11.73 -19.95
N LYS A 194 1.90 -11.00 -19.98
CA LYS A 194 1.52 -10.15 -21.10
C LYS A 194 1.71 -8.69 -20.73
N PHE A 195 2.68 -8.02 -21.37
CA PHE A 195 2.82 -6.58 -21.26
C PHE A 195 1.58 -5.89 -21.84
N VAL A 196 0.93 -5.03 -21.05
CA VAL A 196 -0.28 -4.31 -21.47
C VAL A 196 0.07 -2.90 -21.90
N LYS A 197 0.74 -2.12 -21.04
CA LYS A 197 1.00 -0.69 -21.29
C LYS A 197 2.18 -0.13 -20.50
N SER A 198 2.92 0.77 -21.14
CA SER A 198 3.87 1.69 -20.49
C SER A 198 3.18 3.04 -20.29
N ILE A 199 3.24 3.57 -19.06
CA ILE A 199 2.74 4.87 -18.65
C ILE A 199 3.96 5.72 -18.32
N GLU A 200 4.17 6.76 -19.12
CA GLU A 200 5.38 7.57 -19.09
C GLU A 200 5.03 9.05 -18.91
N GLY A 201 5.98 9.82 -18.40
CA GLY A 201 5.84 11.27 -18.25
C GLY A 201 4.98 11.73 -17.08
N ILE A 202 4.37 10.82 -16.31
CA ILE A 202 3.55 11.14 -15.14
C ILE A 202 4.40 11.12 -13.87
N LEU A 203 4.98 9.97 -13.53
CA LEU A 203 5.78 9.82 -12.32
C LEU A 203 7.03 10.71 -12.33
N PRO A 204 7.47 11.20 -11.17
CA PRO A 204 8.78 11.81 -11.03
C PRO A 204 9.89 10.80 -11.30
N ILE A 205 10.99 11.29 -11.89
CA ILE A 205 12.24 10.54 -12.01
C ILE A 205 12.94 10.63 -10.66
N THR A 206 13.35 9.49 -10.11
CA THR A 206 14.05 9.41 -8.83
C THR A 206 15.48 8.92 -9.02
N ARG A 207 16.34 9.22 -8.04
CA ARG A 207 17.69 8.68 -8.01
C ARG A 207 17.68 7.24 -7.52
N ALA A 208 18.71 6.48 -7.92
CA ALA A 208 18.89 5.11 -7.48
C ALA A 208 19.13 4.99 -5.97
N GLU A 209 19.58 6.05 -5.30
CA GLU A 209 19.73 6.09 -3.83
C GLU A 209 18.51 6.70 -3.11
N SER A 210 17.46 7.07 -3.83
CA SER A 210 16.29 7.72 -3.22
C SER A 210 15.38 6.69 -2.53
N ASP A 211 15.07 6.97 -1.26
CA ASP A 211 14.08 6.22 -0.46
C ASP A 211 12.63 6.67 -0.74
N GLU A 212 12.45 7.74 -1.53
CA GLU A 212 11.13 8.15 -2.02
C GLU A 212 10.58 7.09 -2.98
N ALA A 213 9.53 6.38 -2.54
CA ALA A 213 8.83 5.40 -3.35
C ALA A 213 7.68 6.06 -4.12
N ALA A 214 7.92 6.39 -5.39
CA ALA A 214 6.83 6.68 -6.31
C ALA A 214 5.95 5.41 -6.46
N SER A 215 4.72 5.45 -5.94
CA SER A 215 3.85 4.28 -5.91
C SER A 215 2.53 4.54 -6.64
N ALA A 216 2.10 3.53 -7.39
CA ALA A 216 0.74 3.43 -7.89
C ALA A 216 -0.15 2.74 -6.85
N CYS A 217 -1.32 3.30 -6.56
CA CYS A 217 -2.28 2.73 -5.63
C CYS A 217 -3.56 2.36 -6.36
N TRP A 218 -3.90 1.07 -6.42
CA TRP A 218 -5.15 0.60 -7.00
C TRP A 218 -6.35 1.01 -6.17
N HIS A 219 -7.40 1.50 -6.83
CA HIS A 219 -8.70 1.62 -6.19
C HIS A 219 -9.27 0.22 -5.93
N PRO A 220 -9.98 -0.02 -4.81
CA PRO A 220 -10.54 -1.34 -4.46
C PRO A 220 -11.46 -1.98 -5.51
N SER A 221 -12.08 -1.18 -6.38
CA SER A 221 -12.85 -1.71 -7.53
C SER A 221 -12.00 -2.38 -8.61
N GLY A 222 -10.69 -2.11 -8.62
CA GLY A 222 -9.74 -2.53 -9.65
C GLY A 222 -9.95 -1.91 -11.04
N THR A 223 -10.81 -0.90 -11.17
CA THR A 223 -11.09 -0.25 -12.47
C THR A 223 -10.09 0.86 -12.80
N TYR A 224 -9.39 1.39 -11.81
CA TYR A 224 -8.37 2.41 -11.98
C TYR A 224 -7.37 2.39 -10.83
N PHE A 225 -6.26 3.09 -11.00
CA PHE A 225 -5.29 3.36 -9.95
C PHE A 225 -4.87 4.83 -9.98
N VAL A 226 -4.28 5.28 -8.88
CA VAL A 226 -3.79 6.65 -8.71
C VAL A 226 -2.28 6.64 -8.60
N MET A 227 -1.65 7.65 -9.20
CA MET A 227 -0.20 7.82 -9.18
C MET A 227 0.17 9.27 -8.89
N PRO A 228 1.29 9.53 -8.22
CA PRO A 228 1.80 10.88 -8.05
C PRO A 228 2.42 11.43 -9.34
N SER A 229 2.22 12.71 -9.62
CA SER A 229 2.80 13.37 -10.78
C SER A 229 4.06 14.18 -10.42
N LYS A 230 4.84 14.53 -11.45
CA LYS A 230 5.93 15.52 -11.37
C LYS A 230 5.50 16.88 -10.82
N ALA A 231 4.22 17.22 -10.92
CA ALA A 231 3.65 18.47 -10.46
C ALA A 231 3.02 18.36 -9.06
N HIS A 232 3.37 17.31 -8.29
CA HIS A 232 2.81 17.05 -6.96
C HIS A 232 1.29 16.80 -6.94
N GLU A 233 0.73 16.41 -8.09
CA GLU A 233 -0.70 16.08 -8.22
C GLU A 233 -0.92 14.58 -8.05
N LEU A 234 -2.15 14.20 -7.66
CA LEU A 234 -2.61 12.81 -7.74
C LEU A 234 -3.35 12.62 -9.06
N VAL A 235 -2.83 11.75 -9.92
CA VAL A 235 -3.35 11.48 -11.26
C VAL A 235 -4.07 10.13 -11.28
N ILE A 236 -5.28 10.12 -11.84
CA ILE A 236 -6.09 8.93 -12.04
C ILE A 236 -5.74 8.30 -13.39
N ILE A 237 -5.37 7.03 -13.37
CA ILE A 237 -5.13 6.21 -14.56
C ILE A 237 -6.20 5.12 -14.62
N SER A 238 -6.96 5.09 -15.70
CA SER A 238 -7.94 4.04 -15.97
C SER A 238 -7.76 3.51 -17.39
N ALA A 239 -8.10 2.24 -17.61
CA ALA A 239 -8.30 1.75 -18.96
C ALA A 239 -9.58 2.36 -19.55
N ALA A 240 -9.56 2.73 -20.82
CA ALA A 240 -10.79 2.94 -21.59
C ALA A 240 -11.49 1.58 -21.82
N ASN A 241 -12.71 1.58 -22.39
CA ASN A 241 -13.56 0.39 -22.61
C ASN A 241 -12.89 -0.79 -23.33
N ASP A 242 -11.68 -0.59 -23.86
CA ASP A 242 -10.80 -1.64 -24.34
C ASP A 242 -9.59 -1.76 -23.40
N SER A 243 -9.41 -2.96 -22.83
CA SER A 243 -8.47 -3.35 -21.77
C SER A 243 -6.98 -2.97 -21.98
N SER A 244 -6.62 -2.46 -23.17
CA SER A 244 -5.27 -2.07 -23.58
C SER A 244 -4.96 -0.56 -23.42
N ALA A 245 -5.96 0.30 -23.21
CA ALA A 245 -5.80 1.76 -23.25
C ALA A 245 -5.76 2.42 -21.86
N TRP A 246 -4.81 2.01 -21.00
CA TRP A 246 -4.53 2.72 -19.73
C TRP A 246 -4.02 4.14 -20.01
N SER A 247 -4.74 5.14 -19.51
CA SER A 247 -4.43 6.56 -19.75
C SER A 247 -4.88 7.48 -18.61
N ARG A 248 -4.37 8.71 -18.59
CA ARG A 248 -4.77 9.76 -17.65
C ARG A 248 -6.22 10.16 -17.90
N THR A 249 -7.09 9.99 -16.90
CA THR A 249 -8.51 10.36 -16.98
C THR A 249 -8.95 11.41 -15.97
N GLY A 250 -8.08 11.78 -15.03
CA GLY A 250 -8.37 12.86 -14.09
C GLY A 250 -7.25 13.13 -13.11
N THR A 251 -7.51 14.09 -12.23
CA THR A 251 -6.68 14.40 -11.07
C THR A 251 -7.55 14.62 -9.85
N PHE A 252 -6.95 14.55 -8.65
CA PHE A 252 -7.54 15.13 -7.45
C PHE A 252 -7.16 16.59 -7.34
N PHE A 253 -8.03 17.39 -6.72
CA PHE A 253 -7.86 18.84 -6.65
C PHE A 253 -8.06 19.33 -5.22
N ALA A 254 -7.18 20.23 -4.80
CA ALA A 254 -7.31 20.99 -3.57
C ALA A 254 -7.31 22.48 -3.92
N SER A 255 -8.38 23.19 -3.53
CA SER A 255 -8.49 24.63 -3.78
C SER A 255 -7.56 25.40 -2.84
N ALA A 256 -6.81 26.37 -3.37
CA ALA A 256 -6.00 27.28 -2.56
C ALA A 256 -6.84 28.13 -1.58
N SER A 257 -8.12 28.34 -1.90
CA SER A 257 -9.10 29.00 -1.00
C SER A 257 -9.95 28.02 -0.19
N GLY A 258 -9.69 26.71 -0.30
CA GLY A 258 -10.42 25.66 0.39
C GLY A 258 -10.03 25.51 1.86
N PRO A 259 -10.79 24.74 2.64
CA PRO A 259 -10.51 24.48 4.05
C PRO A 259 -9.29 23.58 4.28
N VAL A 260 -8.81 22.91 3.22
CA VAL A 260 -7.63 22.04 3.25
C VAL A 260 -6.53 22.68 2.42
N PRO A 261 -5.32 22.88 2.97
CA PRO A 261 -4.19 23.41 2.21
C PRO A 261 -3.88 22.55 0.99
N THR A 262 -3.60 23.18 -0.14
CA THR A 262 -3.13 22.46 -1.33
C THR A 262 -1.86 21.69 -0.99
N PRO A 263 -1.80 20.37 -1.26
CA PRO A 263 -0.59 19.60 -1.03
C PRO A 263 0.61 20.21 -1.71
N SER A 264 1.70 20.30 -0.97
CA SER A 264 2.99 20.76 -1.47
C SER A 264 4.04 19.70 -1.20
N GLY A 265 4.99 19.51 -2.13
CA GLY A 265 6.05 18.51 -2.01
C GLY A 265 5.73 17.18 -2.68
N SER A 266 6.75 16.34 -2.83
CA SER A 266 6.63 15.02 -3.47
C SER A 266 5.72 14.13 -2.65
N ILE A 267 4.82 13.42 -3.32
CA ILE A 267 3.91 12.47 -2.67
C ILE A 267 4.68 11.17 -2.42
N THR A 268 4.71 10.73 -1.17
CA THR A 268 5.55 9.62 -0.69
C THR A 268 4.75 8.39 -0.29
N ALA A 269 3.46 8.51 -0.01
CA ALA A 269 2.61 7.40 0.38
C ALA A 269 1.16 7.61 -0.07
N LEU A 270 0.49 6.51 -0.45
CA LEU A 270 -0.90 6.48 -0.91
C LEU A 270 -1.61 5.25 -0.38
N ALA A 271 -2.86 5.41 0.05
CA ALA A 271 -3.73 4.30 0.41
C ALA A 271 -5.20 4.67 0.21
N PHE A 272 -5.96 3.82 -0.48
CA PHE A 272 -7.42 3.92 -0.49
C PHE A 272 -8.01 3.35 0.80
N SER A 273 -9.15 3.91 1.24
CA SER A 273 -9.98 3.29 2.24
C SER A 273 -10.48 1.92 1.74
N PRO A 274 -10.81 0.96 2.63
CA PRO A 274 -11.28 -0.36 2.22
C PRO A 274 -12.48 -0.32 1.24
N ASN A 275 -13.35 0.69 1.38
CA ASN A 275 -14.48 0.89 0.50
C ASN A 275 -14.20 1.77 -0.73
N GLY A 276 -12.99 2.30 -0.89
CA GLY A 276 -12.56 3.13 -2.02
C GLY A 276 -13.13 4.55 -2.06
N ARG A 277 -14.07 4.92 -1.19
CA ARG A 277 -14.68 6.26 -1.16
C ARG A 277 -13.68 7.35 -0.77
N TYR A 278 -12.59 7.00 -0.10
CA TYR A 278 -11.56 7.93 0.32
C TYR A 278 -10.18 7.48 -0.12
N LEU A 279 -9.34 8.45 -0.44
CA LEU A 279 -7.92 8.26 -0.65
C LEU A 279 -7.18 9.03 0.44
N ALA A 280 -6.14 8.44 1.01
CA ALA A 280 -5.17 9.14 1.84
C ALA A 280 -3.87 9.28 1.05
N SER A 281 -3.24 10.45 1.12
CA SER A 281 -1.92 10.71 0.58
C SER A 281 -1.05 11.40 1.61
N ALA A 282 0.26 11.16 1.55
CA ALA A 282 1.22 11.98 2.27
C ALA A 282 2.32 12.50 1.36
N THR A 283 2.93 13.60 1.79
CA THR A 283 4.03 14.26 1.11
C THR A 283 5.32 14.20 1.93
N ASN A 284 6.43 14.48 1.28
CA ASN A 284 7.75 14.49 1.91
C ASN A 284 7.96 15.61 2.94
N ASN A 285 7.08 16.61 2.98
CA ASN A 285 7.06 17.65 4.02
C ASN A 285 6.10 17.35 5.18
N GLY A 286 5.57 16.12 5.25
CA GLY A 286 4.73 15.64 6.35
C GLY A 286 3.25 15.98 6.23
N GLN A 287 2.76 16.52 5.11
CA GLN A 287 1.34 16.79 4.94
C GLN A 287 0.58 15.50 4.63
N VAL A 288 -0.32 15.08 5.53
CA VAL A 288 -1.24 13.95 5.32
C VAL A 288 -2.59 14.51 4.90
N THR A 289 -3.06 14.18 3.71
CA THR A 289 -4.32 14.69 3.14
C THR A 289 -5.27 13.55 2.85
N VAL A 290 -6.55 13.74 3.20
CA VAL A 290 -7.63 12.80 2.92
C VAL A 290 -8.54 13.42 1.86
N TRP A 291 -8.86 12.63 0.85
CA TRP A 291 -9.61 13.02 -0.32
C TRP A 291 -10.88 12.21 -0.41
N GLU A 292 -11.97 12.83 -0.85
CA GLU A 292 -13.16 12.11 -1.28
C GLU A 292 -13.02 11.71 -2.75
N THR A 293 -13.17 10.44 -3.05
CA THR A 293 -12.88 9.85 -4.36
C THR A 293 -13.87 10.29 -5.45
N GLU A 294 -15.15 10.44 -5.10
CA GLU A 294 -16.21 10.82 -6.04
C GLU A 294 -16.08 12.28 -6.49
N SER A 295 -15.99 13.20 -5.53
CA SER A 295 -15.81 14.64 -5.80
C SER A 295 -14.36 14.99 -6.19
N ARG A 296 -13.41 14.11 -5.87
CA ARG A 296 -11.95 14.27 -6.03
C ARG A 296 -11.40 15.47 -5.26
N GLN A 297 -12.10 15.91 -4.21
CA GLN A 297 -11.72 17.06 -3.40
C GLN A 297 -11.05 16.62 -2.10
N ALA A 298 -10.09 17.42 -1.63
CA ALA A 298 -9.51 17.27 -0.31
C ALA A 298 -10.55 17.63 0.76
N ILE A 299 -10.76 16.75 1.75
CA ILE A 299 -11.77 16.91 2.79
C ILE A 299 -11.19 17.15 4.19
N ARG A 300 -10.02 16.57 4.49
CA ARG A 300 -9.31 16.76 5.75
C ARG A 300 -7.80 16.66 5.56
N HIS A 301 -7.06 17.16 6.54
CA HIS A 301 -5.61 17.01 6.60
C HIS A 301 -5.11 16.94 8.05
N LYS A 302 -3.94 16.35 8.21
CA LYS A 302 -3.09 16.40 9.40
C LYS A 302 -1.65 16.67 8.96
N ARG A 303 -0.80 16.97 9.94
CA ARG A 303 0.63 17.15 9.73
C ARG A 303 1.39 16.13 10.57
N ALA A 304 2.26 15.39 9.91
CA ALA A 304 3.29 14.57 10.54
C ALA A 304 4.51 15.45 10.87
N ASP A 305 5.29 15.03 11.86
CA ASP A 305 6.47 15.78 12.31
C ASP A 305 7.68 15.59 11.37
N ALA A 306 7.66 14.55 10.52
CA ALA A 306 8.69 14.24 9.54
C ALA A 306 8.11 13.71 8.21
N LEU A 307 9.01 13.37 7.27
CA LEU A 307 8.68 12.75 5.99
C LEU A 307 7.92 11.44 6.22
N VAL A 308 6.69 11.34 5.68
CA VAL A 308 5.86 10.15 5.82
C VAL A 308 6.30 9.08 4.81
N ASN A 309 6.52 7.87 5.30
CA ASN A 309 7.10 6.76 4.58
C ASN A 309 6.07 5.69 4.15
N ALA A 310 4.98 5.55 4.89
CA ALA A 310 3.88 4.63 4.61
C ALA A 310 2.59 5.15 5.26
N ILE A 311 1.45 4.81 4.66
CA ILE A 311 0.12 5.08 5.20
C ILE A 311 -0.71 3.81 5.06
N SER A 312 -1.56 3.53 6.05
CA SER A 312 -2.49 2.41 6.00
C SER A 312 -3.82 2.79 6.66
N TRP A 313 -4.92 2.65 5.90
CA TRP A 313 -6.26 2.76 6.45
C TRP A 313 -6.55 1.58 7.37
N HIS A 314 -7.24 1.86 8.47
CA HIS A 314 -7.70 0.82 9.36
C HIS A 314 -8.73 -0.08 8.63
N PRO A 315 -8.64 -1.42 8.76
CA PRO A 315 -9.44 -2.35 7.97
C PRO A 315 -10.93 -2.36 8.34
N THR A 316 -11.28 -1.94 9.57
CA THR A 316 -12.63 -2.07 10.14
C THR A 316 -13.17 -0.84 10.88
N LYS A 317 -12.46 0.29 10.91
CA LYS A 317 -12.83 1.49 11.67
C LYS A 317 -12.48 2.75 10.87
N ASP A 318 -13.09 3.88 11.22
CA ASP A 318 -12.69 5.20 10.71
C ASP A 318 -11.40 5.67 11.38
N ALA A 319 -10.28 5.13 10.90
CA ALA A 319 -8.95 5.44 11.39
C ALA A 319 -7.88 5.27 10.30
N LEU A 320 -6.78 5.99 10.47
CA LEU A 320 -5.62 5.99 9.58
C LEU A 320 -4.34 5.88 10.41
N ALA A 321 -3.40 5.06 9.96
CA ALA A 321 -2.06 5.01 10.52
C ALA A 321 -1.03 5.46 9.48
N TRP A 322 0.05 6.09 9.93
CA TRP A 322 1.21 6.36 9.10
C TRP A 322 2.50 6.31 9.90
N THR A 323 3.60 6.05 9.21
CA THR A 323 4.94 6.07 9.77
C THR A 323 5.83 7.04 9.03
N ASP A 324 6.84 7.57 9.70
CA ASP A 324 7.74 8.58 9.14
C ASP A 324 9.22 8.16 9.15
N ASN A 325 10.11 9.11 8.85
CA ASN A 325 11.55 8.88 8.74
C ASN A 325 12.29 8.91 10.08
N GLU A 326 11.62 9.32 11.15
CA GLU A 326 12.19 9.42 12.50
C GLU A 326 11.73 8.27 13.39
N GLY A 327 11.11 7.24 12.79
CA GLY A 327 10.65 6.06 13.50
C GLY A 327 9.33 6.22 14.24
N SER A 328 8.58 7.30 13.98
CA SER A 328 7.29 7.53 14.63
C SER A 328 6.17 6.79 13.89
N LEU A 329 5.25 6.22 14.67
CA LEU A 329 3.95 5.73 14.25
C LEU A 329 2.87 6.68 14.77
N SER A 330 2.13 7.27 13.84
CA SER A 330 0.96 8.09 14.13
C SER A 330 -0.32 7.33 13.81
N ARG A 331 -1.32 7.44 14.69
CA ARG A 331 -2.65 6.82 14.56
C ARG A 331 -3.71 7.89 14.76
N TRP A 332 -4.49 8.13 13.72
CA TRP A 332 -5.54 9.14 13.66
C TRP A 332 -6.91 8.47 13.63
N SER A 333 -7.75 8.76 14.62
CA SER A 333 -9.15 8.33 14.68
C SER A 333 -10.10 9.42 14.17
N ASP A 334 -11.33 9.06 13.81
CA ASP A 334 -12.36 10.01 13.33
C ASP A 334 -11.90 10.80 12.09
N VAL A 335 -11.22 10.10 11.17
CA VAL A 335 -10.56 10.67 10.01
C VAL A 335 -11.58 11.34 9.09
N VAL A 336 -12.67 10.65 8.79
CA VAL A 336 -13.72 11.15 7.91
C VAL A 336 -14.82 11.83 8.73
N GLY A 337 -15.15 11.24 9.88
CA GLY A 337 -16.22 11.70 10.77
C GLY A 337 -17.60 11.19 10.39
N SER A 338 -18.54 11.29 11.32
CA SER A 338 -19.92 10.77 11.18
C SER A 338 -20.78 11.48 10.12
N ALA A 339 -20.35 12.64 9.61
CA ALA A 339 -21.08 13.40 8.60
C ALA A 339 -21.01 12.82 7.18
N ARG A 340 -20.09 11.88 6.93
CA ARG A 340 -19.91 11.21 5.64
C ARG A 340 -19.99 9.69 5.82
N PRO A 341 -20.17 8.91 4.73
CA PRO A 341 -20.14 7.46 4.81
C PRO A 341 -18.85 6.93 5.45
N SER A 342 -18.97 5.89 6.27
CA SER A 342 -17.81 5.26 6.92
C SER A 342 -16.82 4.74 5.87
N PRO A 343 -15.48 4.90 6.05
CA PRO A 343 -14.47 4.38 5.12
C PRO A 343 -14.44 2.86 5.02
N VAL A 344 -15.12 2.16 5.93
CA VAL A 344 -15.19 0.69 6.02
C VAL A 344 -16.59 0.15 5.77
N GLU A 345 -17.50 0.99 5.28
CA GLU A 345 -18.81 0.54 4.78
C GLU A 345 -18.61 -0.53 3.70
N GLU A 346 -19.35 -1.64 3.79
CA GLU A 346 -19.22 -2.73 2.84
C GLU A 346 -19.80 -2.33 1.47
N ILE A 347 -18.95 -2.31 0.45
CA ILE A 347 -19.32 -1.98 -0.92
C ILE A 347 -18.95 -3.16 -1.81
N THR A 348 -19.92 -3.67 -2.56
CA THR A 348 -19.68 -4.68 -3.59
C THR A 348 -19.32 -3.97 -4.90
N PHE A 349 -18.14 -4.25 -5.42
CA PHE A 349 -17.72 -3.76 -6.74
C PHE A 349 -18.12 -4.75 -7.84
N ASP A 350 -18.59 -4.22 -8.96
CA ASP A 350 -18.78 -5.02 -10.18
C ASP A 350 -17.42 -5.28 -10.84
N VAL A 351 -16.78 -6.37 -10.44
CA VAL A 351 -15.44 -6.77 -10.88
C VAL A 351 -15.38 -7.19 -12.36
N SER A 352 -16.53 -7.47 -13.00
CA SER A 352 -16.59 -7.79 -14.43
C SER A 352 -16.09 -6.64 -15.32
N LYS A 353 -16.18 -5.41 -14.80
CA LYS A 353 -15.73 -4.18 -15.48
C LYS A 353 -14.24 -3.92 -15.35
N ALA A 354 -13.61 -4.40 -14.27
CA ALA A 354 -12.19 -4.24 -14.01
C ALA A 354 -11.32 -5.04 -14.98
N ALA A 355 -11.80 -6.22 -15.41
CA ALA A 355 -11.16 -7.03 -16.45
C ALA A 355 -11.28 -6.44 -17.87
N ARG A 356 -12.12 -5.41 -18.08
CA ARG A 356 -12.43 -4.84 -19.41
C ARG A 356 -12.25 -3.33 -19.53
N GLY A 357 -11.70 -2.64 -18.53
CA GLY A 357 -11.49 -1.19 -18.59
C GLY A 357 -12.77 -0.38 -18.80
N SER A 358 -13.94 -0.86 -18.38
CA SER A 358 -15.18 -0.12 -18.62
C SER A 358 -15.49 0.89 -17.51
N HIS A 359 -15.90 2.09 -17.93
CA HIS A 359 -16.32 3.19 -17.06
C HIS A 359 -17.32 2.72 -16.00
N VAL A 360 -17.09 3.07 -14.73
CA VAL A 360 -18.16 3.08 -13.73
C VAL A 360 -18.90 4.41 -13.88
N ALA A 361 -20.09 4.35 -14.47
CA ALA A 361 -21.15 5.27 -14.07
C ALA A 361 -21.68 4.79 -12.72
N PHE A 362 -21.80 5.71 -11.75
CA PHE A 362 -22.39 5.43 -10.44
C PHE A 362 -23.77 4.79 -10.61
N SER A 363 -23.85 3.47 -10.47
CA SER A 363 -25.14 2.79 -10.32
C SER A 363 -25.47 2.76 -8.84
N GLN A 364 -26.64 3.31 -8.51
CA GLN A 364 -27.22 3.38 -7.16
C GLN A 364 -26.88 2.16 -6.31
N VAL A 365 -26.34 2.44 -5.12
CA VAL A 365 -26.25 1.51 -4.00
C VAL A 365 -27.63 0.88 -3.80
N ARG A 366 -27.80 -0.40 -4.16
CA ARG A 366 -28.94 -1.17 -3.66
C ARG A 366 -28.64 -1.51 -2.22
N ARG A 367 -29.31 -0.80 -1.31
CA ARG A 367 -29.45 -1.20 0.09
C ARG A 367 -30.20 -2.53 0.11
N CYS A 368 -29.63 -3.55 0.75
CA CYS A 368 -30.43 -4.62 1.32
C CYS A 368 -31.01 -4.16 2.66
#